data_AF-A0A5M3M808-F1
#
_entry.id   AF-A0A5M3M808-F1
#
_cell.length_a   1.000
_cell.length_b   1.000
_cell.length_c   1.000
_cell.angle_alpha   90.00
_cell.angle_beta   90.00
_cell.angle_gamma   90.00
#
_symmetry.space_group_name_H-M   'P 1'
#
loop_
_entity.id
_entity.type
_entity.pdbx_description
1 polymer ?
#
loop_
_entity_poly.entity_id
_entity_poly.type
_entity_poly.pdbx_seq_one_letter_code
_entity_poly.pdbx_strand_id
1 'polypeptide(L)'
;MPREDTQTPPARAKKALPACDSCKHRRVRCDPVPPPASCSRCITKGIRPRVRTGKRIEEAKEMHGTSQSVASPSPVVRAEDAMVDLEITGDLVSHLLLRRVQVYTHTPRAQFFPCFSMMAAFESVGRRLTTLPPRSQTLALAIAATAARISSHPVLLGSGPMPPALSSFFFNPMSIAEDSTYDFGKRRENACEKLRQLALEQAWKSNVLEADGQEALETCYLLYALENRDPTRSKTTNIWATAFVSVLRLAVGSRQIHTFDPETGTYKLPYCPSAPPVRQVSLDQLDPPIHQLSLQASRVEDMNVTVKANSSPDTSSKSPLPLEVIQQELFWYEDYPGPSGMAIRWAINIMQEALASAAYGKICPYTLQDEVMLAGPPPPTPQEILTEEEALEDFQWWDTQNFWAVVRPYTYQITQMALNSFDWSSRQRSGRPFSMTRLREHMSALKPLHAILSLAYTRFTVAFGSEATAMRINAHQPEAIDRHTASRVANRREFSDRQNACLVLGAMTHAMAHVNIPIWTDVEIRLRSWSGKGDVSDAAKWELEQVMVGLRRALLPYACRTLGEDWQGAGGRTSISWLTLRCKLSSQPRDSMLTGL
;
A
#
# COMPACT_ATOMS: atom_id res chain seq x y z
N MET A 1 -15.32 46.54 -70.39
CA MET A 1 -14.07 45.93 -69.89
C MET A 1 -14.40 45.08 -68.66
N PRO A 2 -14.66 43.78 -68.79
CA PRO A 2 -14.63 42.85 -67.67
C PRO A 2 -13.38 41.97 -67.73
N ARG A 3 -12.71 41.79 -66.59
CA ARG A 3 -11.62 40.81 -66.40
C ARG A 3 -12.23 39.51 -65.88
N GLU A 4 -11.99 38.42 -66.59
CA GLU A 4 -12.25 37.05 -66.14
C GLU A 4 -11.01 36.53 -65.40
N ASP A 5 -11.14 36.25 -64.10
CA ASP A 5 -10.16 35.49 -63.33
C ASP A 5 -10.58 34.01 -63.30
N THR A 6 -9.80 33.16 -63.95
CA THR A 6 -9.98 31.70 -63.94
C THR A 6 -9.12 31.09 -62.83
N GLN A 7 -9.76 30.58 -61.76
CA GLN A 7 -9.09 29.86 -60.67
C GLN A 7 -8.88 28.37 -61.05
N THR A 8 -7.62 27.94 -61.03
CA THR A 8 -7.20 26.53 -61.19
C THR A 8 -7.27 25.79 -59.85
N PRO A 9 -7.80 24.55 -59.79
CA PRO A 9 -7.97 23.82 -58.52
C PRO A 9 -6.64 23.26 -57.97
N PRO A 10 -6.49 23.14 -56.63
CA PRO A 10 -5.26 22.68 -55.99
C PRO A 10 -5.01 21.17 -56.18
N ALA A 11 -3.77 20.83 -56.55
CA ALA A 11 -3.31 19.47 -56.75
C ALA A 11 -3.32 18.66 -55.44
N ARG A 12 -3.92 17.46 -55.47
CA ARG A 12 -4.01 16.55 -54.32
C ARG A 12 -2.62 16.08 -53.87
N ALA A 13 -2.31 16.27 -52.59
CA ALA A 13 -1.07 15.82 -51.97
C ALA A 13 -0.93 14.28 -52.06
N LYS A 14 0.17 13.81 -52.65
CA LYS A 14 0.49 12.37 -52.71
C LYS A 14 0.82 11.87 -51.30
N LYS A 15 0.16 10.80 -50.86
CA LYS A 15 0.42 10.15 -49.56
C LYS A 15 1.89 9.71 -49.48
N ALA A 16 2.61 10.17 -48.48
CA ALA A 16 4.02 9.81 -48.27
C ALA A 16 4.16 8.31 -47.93
N LEU A 17 5.16 7.66 -48.52
CA LEU A 17 5.48 6.26 -48.21
C LEU A 17 6.06 6.15 -46.78
N PRO A 18 5.84 5.03 -46.08
CA PRO A 18 6.40 4.80 -44.75
C PRO A 18 7.93 4.59 -44.79
N ALA A 19 8.62 4.96 -43.70
CA ALA A 19 10.05 4.72 -43.55
C ALA A 19 10.39 3.21 -43.53
N CYS A 20 11.56 2.82 -44.08
CA CYS A 20 12.00 1.43 -44.08
C CYS A 20 12.42 0.94 -42.68
N ASP A 21 12.33 -0.37 -42.42
CA ASP A 21 12.59 -0.96 -41.11
C ASP A 21 14.02 -0.69 -40.59
N SER A 22 15.02 -0.70 -41.48
CA SER A 22 16.41 -0.43 -41.10
C SER A 22 16.61 1.01 -40.61
N CYS A 23 16.00 2.00 -41.27
CA CYS A 23 16.05 3.39 -40.83
C CYS A 23 15.20 3.61 -39.57
N LYS A 24 14.04 2.94 -39.47
CA LYS A 24 13.17 3.00 -38.28
C LYS A 24 13.86 2.43 -37.04
N HIS A 25 14.52 1.28 -37.15
CA HIS A 25 15.23 0.65 -36.03
C HIS A 25 16.41 1.50 -35.55
N ARG A 26 17.13 2.15 -36.48
CA ARG A 26 18.22 3.07 -36.17
C ARG A 26 17.77 4.48 -35.78
N ARG A 27 16.45 4.75 -35.76
CA ARG A 27 15.84 6.07 -35.49
C ARG A 27 16.41 7.20 -36.36
N VAL A 28 16.64 6.94 -37.65
CA VAL A 28 17.15 7.93 -38.61
C VAL A 28 16.11 8.26 -39.68
N ARG A 29 16.11 9.51 -40.17
CA ARG A 29 15.25 9.94 -41.29
C ARG A 29 15.49 9.04 -42.51
N CYS A 30 14.40 8.57 -43.11
CA CYS A 30 14.37 7.69 -44.28
C CYS A 30 13.84 8.45 -45.48
N ASP A 31 14.43 8.21 -46.66
CA ASP A 31 13.89 8.65 -47.94
C ASP A 31 13.26 7.43 -48.62
N PRO A 32 11.96 7.18 -48.38
CA PRO A 32 11.32 5.94 -48.80
C PRO A 32 11.19 5.86 -50.33
N VAL A 33 11.58 4.72 -50.90
CA VAL A 33 11.53 4.42 -52.33
C VAL A 33 10.61 3.20 -52.50
N PRO A 34 9.76 3.14 -53.54
CA PRO A 34 8.93 1.96 -53.78
C PRO A 34 9.77 0.67 -53.96
N PRO A 35 9.33 -0.47 -53.42
CA PRO A 35 9.97 -1.77 -53.66
C PRO A 35 10.11 -2.06 -55.16
N PRO A 36 11.20 -2.69 -55.63
CA PRO A 36 12.21 -3.43 -54.87
C PRO A 36 13.44 -2.60 -54.43
N ALA A 37 13.47 -1.29 -54.68
CA ALA A 37 14.64 -0.46 -54.40
C ALA A 37 14.85 -0.22 -52.89
N SER A 38 16.10 -0.16 -52.47
CA SER A 38 16.50 0.23 -51.10
C SER A 38 16.59 1.75 -50.99
N CYS A 39 16.31 2.33 -49.82
CA CYS A 39 16.51 3.76 -49.64
C CYS A 39 17.99 4.15 -49.77
N SER A 40 18.25 5.38 -50.20
CA SER A 40 19.60 5.95 -50.38
C SER A 40 20.54 5.64 -49.21
N ARG A 41 20.07 5.84 -47.98
CA ARG A 41 20.85 5.59 -46.75
C ARG A 41 21.16 4.12 -46.49
N CYS A 42 20.25 3.20 -46.83
CA CYS A 42 20.52 1.77 -46.73
C CYS A 42 21.58 1.34 -47.75
N ILE A 43 21.53 1.91 -48.96
CA ILE A 43 22.53 1.67 -50.01
C ILE A 43 23.90 2.17 -49.56
N THR A 44 24.03 3.41 -49.07
CA THR A 44 25.32 3.98 -48.64
C THR A 44 25.96 3.16 -47.51
N LYS A 45 25.15 2.54 -46.64
CA LYS A 45 25.65 1.73 -45.51
C LYS A 45 25.82 0.25 -45.85
N GLY A 46 25.60 -0.17 -47.10
CA GLY A 46 25.67 -1.58 -47.50
C GLY A 46 24.62 -2.47 -46.80
N ILE A 47 23.54 -1.87 -46.27
CA ILE A 47 22.49 -2.60 -45.56
C ILE A 47 21.45 -3.00 -46.60
N ARG A 48 21.35 -4.30 -46.91
CA ARG A 48 20.21 -4.81 -47.67
C ARG A 48 19.00 -4.89 -46.73
N PRO A 49 17.97 -4.04 -46.91
CA PRO A 49 16.76 -4.12 -46.10
C PRO A 49 16.17 -5.52 -46.29
N ARG A 50 16.00 -6.24 -45.19
CA ARG A 50 15.46 -7.59 -45.19
C ARG A 50 13.99 -7.46 -45.64
N VAL A 51 13.70 -7.84 -46.89
CA VAL A 51 12.32 -7.92 -47.37
C VAL A 51 11.59 -8.84 -46.41
N ARG A 52 10.59 -8.31 -45.69
CA ARG A 52 9.65 -9.15 -44.95
C ARG A 52 8.94 -10.01 -45.97
N THR A 53 9.45 -11.21 -46.21
CA THR A 53 8.70 -12.25 -46.89
C THR A 53 7.43 -12.45 -46.06
N GLY A 54 6.27 -12.33 -46.71
CA GLY A 54 4.95 -12.38 -46.08
C GLY A 54 4.69 -13.64 -45.26
N LYS A 55 5.59 -14.62 -45.32
CA LYS A 55 5.56 -15.89 -44.58
C LYS A 55 5.29 -15.74 -43.08
N ARG A 56 5.92 -14.78 -42.39
CA ARG A 56 5.64 -14.55 -40.95
C ARG A 56 4.28 -13.90 -40.66
N ILE A 57 3.71 -13.20 -41.64
CA ILE A 57 2.37 -12.61 -41.52
C ILE A 57 1.32 -13.68 -41.87
N GLU A 58 1.61 -14.59 -42.80
CA GLU A 58 0.79 -15.77 -43.08
C GLU A 58 0.82 -16.77 -41.93
N GLU A 59 1.99 -17.10 -41.36
CA GLU A 59 2.11 -17.96 -40.17
C GLU A 59 1.40 -17.34 -38.96
N ALA A 60 1.42 -16.01 -38.79
CA ALA A 60 0.66 -15.33 -37.74
C ALA A 60 -0.85 -15.34 -38.02
N LYS A 61 -1.29 -15.32 -39.28
CA LYS A 61 -2.69 -15.47 -39.66
C LYS A 61 -3.20 -16.91 -39.50
N GLU A 62 -2.35 -17.91 -39.73
CA GLU A 62 -2.64 -19.31 -39.43
C GLU A 62 -2.69 -19.58 -37.93
N MET A 63 -1.73 -19.06 -37.15
CA MET A 63 -1.72 -19.27 -35.70
C MET A 63 -2.82 -18.50 -34.95
N HIS A 64 -3.26 -17.35 -35.46
CA HIS A 64 -4.26 -16.52 -34.77
C HIS A 64 -5.68 -16.63 -35.30
N GLY A 65 -5.92 -17.45 -36.33
CA GLY A 65 -7.26 -17.72 -36.83
C GLY A 65 -7.91 -16.50 -37.47
N THR A 66 -8.44 -16.69 -38.68
CA THR A 66 -9.35 -15.69 -39.25
C THR A 66 -10.64 -15.75 -38.45
N SER A 67 -10.89 -14.77 -37.58
CA SER A 67 -12.15 -14.64 -36.84
C SER A 67 -13.32 -14.48 -37.82
N GLN A 68 -13.87 -15.61 -38.27
CA GLN A 68 -15.17 -15.66 -38.94
C GLN A 68 -16.23 -15.32 -37.89
N SER A 69 -16.77 -14.12 -38.01
CA SER A 69 -18.01 -13.71 -37.36
C SER A 69 -19.14 -14.58 -37.91
N VAL A 70 -19.47 -15.64 -37.17
CA VAL A 70 -20.70 -16.42 -37.41
C VAL A 70 -21.82 -15.67 -36.69
N ALA A 71 -22.66 -15.03 -37.50
CA ALA A 71 -23.91 -14.44 -37.07
C ALA A 71 -24.88 -15.55 -36.65
N SER A 72 -25.21 -15.60 -35.36
CA SER A 72 -26.40 -16.28 -34.84
C SER A 72 -27.35 -15.22 -34.25
N PRO A 73 -28.64 -15.22 -34.62
CA PRO A 73 -29.61 -14.25 -34.13
C PRO A 73 -30.20 -14.72 -32.80
N SER A 74 -29.80 -14.08 -31.70
CA SER A 74 -30.59 -13.98 -30.47
C SER A 74 -30.11 -12.75 -29.67
N PRO A 75 -31.01 -11.92 -29.13
CA PRO A 75 -30.64 -10.67 -28.49
C PRO A 75 -30.19 -10.93 -27.05
N VAL A 76 -28.99 -11.48 -26.89
CA VAL A 76 -28.26 -11.42 -25.62
C VAL A 76 -27.19 -10.36 -25.79
N VAL A 77 -27.47 -9.16 -25.28
CA VAL A 77 -26.49 -8.06 -25.19
C VAL A 77 -25.26 -8.62 -24.48
N ARG A 78 -24.14 -8.70 -25.20
CA ARG A 78 -22.86 -9.11 -24.61
C ARG A 78 -22.45 -8.04 -23.60
N ALA A 79 -22.29 -8.43 -22.34
CA ALA A 79 -21.85 -7.55 -21.24
C ALA A 79 -20.52 -6.83 -21.52
N GLU A 80 -19.77 -7.30 -22.51
CA GLU A 80 -18.48 -6.77 -22.96
C GLU A 80 -18.63 -5.43 -23.70
N ASP A 81 -19.72 -5.26 -24.47
CA ASP A 81 -20.05 -4.00 -25.17
C ASP A 81 -20.80 -3.02 -24.24
N ALA A 82 -21.55 -3.52 -23.25
CA ALA A 82 -22.23 -2.70 -22.24
C ALA A 82 -21.26 -1.91 -21.34
N MET A 83 -19.98 -2.30 -21.29
CA MET A 83 -18.96 -1.52 -20.59
C MET A 83 -18.41 -0.33 -21.40
N VAL A 84 -18.75 -0.19 -22.67
CA VAL A 84 -18.50 1.03 -23.45
C VAL A 84 -19.60 2.07 -23.18
N ASP A 85 -20.79 1.61 -22.78
CA ASP A 85 -21.96 2.42 -22.39
C ASP A 85 -22.13 2.57 -20.88
N LEU A 86 -21.09 2.26 -20.09
CA LEU A 86 -20.96 2.81 -18.74
C LEU A 86 -20.69 4.31 -18.88
N GLU A 87 -21.69 5.08 -19.28
CA GLU A 87 -21.90 6.36 -18.63
C GLU A 87 -21.81 6.03 -17.15
N ILE A 88 -20.70 6.40 -16.51
CA ILE A 88 -20.48 6.12 -15.11
C ILE A 88 -21.62 6.83 -14.40
N THR A 89 -22.68 6.07 -14.10
CA THR A 89 -23.90 6.65 -13.56
C THR A 89 -23.51 7.39 -12.30
N GLY A 90 -24.08 8.58 -12.11
CA GLY A 90 -23.83 9.36 -10.91
C GLY A 90 -24.06 8.55 -9.63
N ASP A 91 -25.00 7.60 -9.68
CA ASP A 91 -25.30 6.68 -8.59
C ASP A 91 -24.18 5.70 -8.28
N LEU A 92 -23.51 5.14 -9.29
CA LEU A 92 -22.35 4.28 -9.07
C LEU A 92 -21.21 5.07 -8.39
N VAL A 93 -20.92 6.29 -8.87
CA VAL A 93 -19.88 7.13 -8.26
C VAL A 93 -20.26 7.50 -6.83
N SER A 94 -21.50 7.95 -6.59
CA SER A 94 -21.98 8.29 -5.25
C SER A 94 -21.87 7.09 -4.30
N HIS A 95 -22.29 5.90 -4.75
CA HIS A 95 -22.12 4.66 -3.99
C HIS A 95 -20.64 4.38 -3.65
N LEU A 96 -19.74 4.54 -4.62
CA LEU A 96 -18.31 4.29 -4.41
C LEU A 96 -17.64 5.32 -3.50
N LEU A 97 -18.05 6.59 -3.58
CA LEU A 97 -17.61 7.64 -2.66
C LEU A 97 -18.08 7.36 -1.23
N LEU A 98 -19.36 7.03 -1.04
CA LEU A 98 -19.91 6.66 0.27
C LEU A 98 -19.23 5.41 0.84
N ARG A 99 -18.99 4.40 -0.01
CA ARG A 99 -18.31 3.18 0.41
C ARG A 99 -16.87 3.45 0.79
N ARG A 100 -16.20 4.39 0.11
CA ARG A 100 -14.86 4.82 0.49
C ARG A 100 -14.87 5.39 1.90
N VAL A 101 -15.79 6.30 2.22
CA VAL A 101 -15.91 6.87 3.58
C VAL A 101 -15.98 5.76 4.61
N GLN A 102 -16.89 4.79 4.42
CA GLN A 102 -17.11 3.70 5.38
C GLN A 102 -15.90 2.79 5.59
N VAL A 103 -15.11 2.54 4.55
CA VAL A 103 -13.97 1.62 4.66
C VAL A 103 -12.71 2.36 5.12
N TYR A 104 -12.54 3.61 4.66
CA TYR A 104 -11.29 4.33 4.89
C TYR A 104 -11.21 5.04 6.21
N THR A 105 -12.32 5.38 6.86
CA THR A 105 -12.33 5.87 8.26
C THR A 105 -11.51 4.98 9.20
N HIS A 106 -11.37 3.69 8.89
CA HIS A 106 -10.58 2.73 9.65
C HIS A 106 -9.12 2.60 9.23
N THR A 107 -8.70 3.24 8.13
CA THR A 107 -7.30 3.21 7.69
C THR A 107 -6.54 4.39 8.30
N PRO A 108 -5.28 4.21 8.76
CA PRO A 108 -4.47 5.33 9.28
C PRO A 108 -4.33 6.51 8.30
N ARG A 109 -4.56 6.24 7.01
CA ARG A 109 -4.42 7.19 5.92
C ARG A 109 -5.72 7.98 5.65
N ALA A 110 -6.84 7.67 6.31
CA ALA A 110 -8.14 8.35 6.11
C ALA A 110 -8.09 9.87 6.28
N GLN A 111 -7.20 10.33 7.15
CA GLN A 111 -7.18 11.70 7.65
C GLN A 111 -6.69 12.71 6.61
N PHE A 112 -6.09 12.23 5.51
CA PHE A 112 -5.80 13.09 4.37
C PHE A 112 -7.02 13.37 3.51
N PHE A 113 -8.12 12.63 3.68
CA PHE A 113 -9.24 12.66 2.74
C PHE A 113 -10.47 13.27 3.42
N PRO A 114 -10.86 14.51 3.11
CA PRO A 114 -12.16 15.05 3.46
C PRO A 114 -13.20 14.43 2.50
N CYS A 115 -13.37 13.11 2.55
CA CYS A 115 -14.29 12.39 1.69
C CYS A 115 -15.71 12.97 1.76
N PHE A 116 -16.11 13.54 2.91
CA PHE A 116 -17.39 14.23 3.08
C PHE A 116 -17.51 15.50 2.23
N SER A 117 -16.46 16.33 2.13
CA SER A 117 -16.52 17.54 1.31
C SER A 117 -16.61 17.18 -0.17
N MET A 118 -15.86 16.17 -0.61
CA MET A 118 -15.93 15.64 -1.98
C MET A 118 -17.33 15.07 -2.28
N MET A 119 -17.92 14.31 -1.35
CA MET A 119 -19.29 13.81 -1.49
C MET A 119 -20.31 14.95 -1.56
N ALA A 120 -20.24 15.94 -0.67
CA ALA A 120 -21.14 17.08 -0.68
C ALA A 120 -21.01 17.89 -1.98
N ALA A 121 -19.79 18.10 -2.48
CA ALA A 121 -19.54 18.73 -3.77
C ALA A 121 -20.09 17.92 -4.94
N PHE A 122 -20.00 16.59 -4.89
CA PHE A 122 -20.55 15.72 -5.92
C PHE A 122 -22.08 15.69 -5.93
N GLU A 123 -22.71 15.67 -4.76
CA GLU A 123 -24.17 15.74 -4.61
C GLU A 123 -24.71 17.12 -5.03
N SER A 124 -24.00 18.21 -4.71
CA SER A 124 -24.45 19.58 -5.05
C SER A 124 -24.47 19.86 -6.55
N VAL A 125 -23.65 19.15 -7.34
CA VAL A 125 -23.67 19.22 -8.81
C VAL A 125 -24.60 18.17 -9.46
N GLY A 126 -25.50 17.57 -8.67
CA GLY A 126 -26.48 16.60 -9.16
C GLY A 126 -25.87 15.27 -9.59
N ARG A 127 -24.79 14.83 -8.93
CA ARG A 127 -24.06 13.58 -9.21
C ARG A 127 -23.51 13.48 -10.63
N ARG A 128 -23.29 14.60 -11.30
CA ARG A 128 -22.68 14.63 -12.63
C ARG A 128 -21.18 14.84 -12.47
N LEU A 129 -20.40 13.84 -12.87
CA LEU A 129 -18.94 13.93 -12.76
C LEU A 129 -18.41 15.08 -13.61
N THR A 130 -18.90 15.24 -14.84
CA THR A 130 -18.42 16.26 -15.79
C THR A 130 -18.66 17.71 -15.37
N THR A 131 -19.53 17.96 -14.40
CA THR A 131 -19.84 19.32 -13.89
C THR A 131 -18.97 19.71 -12.70
N LEU A 132 -18.23 18.76 -12.10
CA LEU A 132 -17.24 19.09 -11.07
C LEU A 132 -16.04 19.85 -11.69
N PRO A 133 -15.28 20.63 -10.90
CA PRO A 133 -13.99 21.15 -11.34
C PRO A 133 -13.05 20.01 -11.81
N PRO A 134 -12.21 20.21 -12.83
CA PRO A 134 -11.36 19.14 -13.38
C PRO A 134 -10.49 18.41 -12.34
N ARG A 135 -10.01 19.11 -11.31
CA ARG A 135 -9.24 18.52 -10.20
C ARG A 135 -10.10 17.59 -9.34
N SER A 136 -11.26 18.06 -8.90
CA SER A 136 -12.23 17.27 -8.14
C SER A 136 -12.80 16.10 -8.94
N GLN A 137 -12.90 16.22 -10.28
CA GLN A 137 -13.22 15.10 -11.18
C GLN A 137 -12.17 13.99 -11.08
N THR A 138 -10.89 14.36 -11.17
CA THR A 138 -9.80 13.39 -11.05
C THR A 138 -9.80 12.71 -9.69
N LEU A 139 -9.97 13.48 -8.61
CA LEU A 139 -10.06 12.94 -7.26
C LEU A 139 -11.23 11.97 -7.12
N ALA A 140 -12.42 12.35 -7.58
CA ALA A 140 -13.60 11.49 -7.56
C ALA A 140 -13.39 10.18 -8.34
N LEU A 141 -12.77 10.24 -9.53
CA LEU A 141 -12.42 9.05 -10.30
C LEU A 141 -11.38 8.18 -9.60
N ALA A 142 -10.34 8.77 -8.99
CA ALA A 142 -9.33 8.03 -8.24
C ALA A 142 -9.93 7.34 -7.01
N ILE A 143 -10.84 8.01 -6.30
CA ILE A 143 -11.60 7.42 -5.19
C ILE A 143 -12.46 6.27 -5.70
N ALA A 144 -13.24 6.51 -6.76
CA ALA A 144 -14.13 5.51 -7.36
C ALA A 144 -13.36 4.28 -7.82
N ALA A 145 -12.25 4.46 -8.53
CA ALA A 145 -11.38 3.37 -8.99
C ALA A 145 -10.84 2.54 -7.81
N THR A 146 -10.44 3.19 -6.71
CA THR A 146 -9.92 2.49 -5.53
C THR A 146 -11.04 1.78 -4.75
N ALA A 147 -12.21 2.41 -4.61
CA ALA A 147 -13.37 1.85 -3.92
C ALA A 147 -14.03 0.71 -4.70
N ALA A 148 -14.01 0.75 -6.04
CA ALA A 148 -14.58 -0.30 -6.90
C ALA A 148 -13.98 -1.67 -6.61
N ARG A 149 -12.70 -1.71 -6.20
CA ARG A 149 -11.97 -2.96 -5.89
C ARG A 149 -12.48 -3.71 -4.68
N ILE A 150 -13.20 -3.03 -3.80
CA ILE A 150 -13.77 -3.60 -2.59
C ILE A 150 -15.29 -3.47 -2.57
N SER A 151 -15.90 -2.88 -3.59
CA SER A 151 -17.35 -2.75 -3.67
C SER A 151 -17.99 -4.06 -4.10
N SER A 152 -19.20 -4.29 -3.59
CA SER A 152 -20.12 -5.37 -3.95
C SER A 152 -21.21 -4.91 -4.92
N HIS A 153 -21.06 -3.72 -5.52
CA HIS A 153 -22.09 -3.14 -6.39
C HIS A 153 -22.35 -4.04 -7.63
N PRO A 154 -23.60 -4.38 -7.97
CA PRO A 154 -23.93 -5.31 -9.06
C PRO A 154 -23.32 -4.92 -10.41
N VAL A 155 -23.31 -3.62 -10.73
CA VAL A 155 -22.73 -3.09 -11.97
C VAL A 155 -21.24 -3.43 -12.12
N LEU A 156 -20.49 -3.51 -11.02
CA LEU A 156 -19.07 -3.86 -11.08
C LEU A 156 -18.84 -5.36 -11.24
N LEU A 157 -19.74 -6.19 -10.72
CA LEU A 157 -19.59 -7.66 -10.71
C LEU A 157 -20.24 -8.35 -11.90
N GLY A 158 -21.11 -7.64 -12.62
CA GLY A 158 -21.90 -8.21 -13.71
C GLY A 158 -22.88 -9.28 -13.22
N SER A 159 -23.34 -10.12 -14.15
CA SER A 159 -24.20 -11.26 -13.85
C SER A 159 -23.50 -12.30 -12.98
N GLY A 160 -24.19 -12.83 -11.98
CA GLY A 160 -23.73 -13.94 -11.14
C GLY A 160 -24.22 -13.84 -9.71
N PRO A 161 -23.81 -14.76 -8.82
CA PRO A 161 -24.19 -14.71 -7.41
C PRO A 161 -23.67 -13.41 -6.78
N MET A 162 -24.48 -12.82 -5.91
CA MET A 162 -24.07 -11.64 -5.14
C MET A 162 -22.97 -12.04 -4.14
N PRO A 163 -21.98 -11.19 -3.92
CA PRO A 163 -20.97 -11.44 -2.91
C PRO A 163 -21.60 -11.33 -1.52
N PRO A 164 -21.00 -11.98 -0.51
CA PRO A 164 -21.35 -11.73 0.88
C PRO A 164 -21.26 -10.24 1.22
N ALA A 165 -21.96 -9.83 2.27
CA ALA A 165 -21.81 -8.48 2.79
C ALA A 165 -20.35 -8.22 3.16
N LEU A 166 -19.84 -7.03 2.86
CA LEU A 166 -18.45 -6.66 3.19
C LEU A 166 -18.14 -6.76 4.68
N SER A 167 -19.14 -6.57 5.55
CA SER A 167 -18.99 -6.82 6.99
C SER A 167 -18.59 -8.27 7.28
N SER A 168 -19.11 -9.25 6.55
CA SER A 168 -18.71 -10.65 6.68
C SER A 168 -17.22 -10.85 6.35
N PHE A 169 -16.69 -10.11 5.37
CA PHE A 169 -15.26 -10.17 5.04
C PHE A 169 -14.35 -9.57 6.12
N PHE A 170 -14.79 -8.48 6.77
CA PHE A 170 -13.99 -7.80 7.80
C PHE A 170 -14.07 -8.47 9.17
N PHE A 171 -15.24 -9.02 9.54
CA PHE A 171 -15.49 -9.52 10.90
C PHE A 171 -15.52 -11.05 10.99
N ASN A 172 -15.65 -11.77 9.88
CA ASN A 172 -15.64 -13.23 9.88
C ASN A 172 -14.98 -13.81 8.61
N PRO A 173 -13.68 -13.56 8.39
CA PRO A 173 -12.98 -14.01 7.18
C PRO A 173 -12.98 -15.54 7.02
N MET A 174 -13.02 -16.30 8.13
CA MET A 174 -13.03 -17.77 8.13
C MET A 174 -14.33 -18.37 7.56
N SER A 175 -15.42 -17.61 7.50
CA SER A 175 -16.71 -18.08 7.00
C SER A 175 -16.84 -18.06 5.48
N ILE A 176 -15.89 -17.43 4.78
CA ILE A 176 -15.97 -17.21 3.34
C ILE A 176 -15.00 -18.17 2.66
N ALA A 177 -15.54 -19.11 1.87
CA ALA A 177 -14.73 -20.01 1.06
C ALA A 177 -13.77 -19.20 0.17
N GLU A 178 -12.46 -19.46 0.26
CA GLU A 178 -11.43 -18.70 -0.45
C GLU A 178 -11.71 -18.56 -1.96
N ASP A 179 -12.17 -19.65 -2.58
CA ASP A 179 -12.51 -19.72 -4.01
C ASP A 179 -13.57 -18.69 -4.42
N SER A 180 -14.55 -18.42 -3.54
CA SER A 180 -15.59 -17.42 -3.83
C SER A 180 -15.03 -16.00 -3.91
N THR A 181 -14.04 -15.67 -3.07
CA THR A 181 -13.45 -14.32 -3.00
C THR A 181 -12.66 -13.96 -4.25
N TYR A 182 -11.94 -14.96 -4.80
CA TYR A 182 -11.18 -14.83 -6.02
C TYR A 182 -12.10 -14.56 -7.22
N ASP A 183 -13.21 -15.30 -7.34
CA ASP A 183 -14.16 -15.13 -8.43
C ASP A 183 -14.83 -13.76 -8.42
N PHE A 184 -15.18 -13.22 -7.24
CA PHE A 184 -15.68 -11.84 -7.13
C PHE A 184 -14.62 -10.83 -7.58
N GLY A 185 -13.35 -11.04 -7.19
CA GLY A 185 -12.22 -10.23 -7.63
C GLY A 185 -12.05 -10.23 -9.15
N LYS A 186 -12.06 -11.41 -9.76
CA LYS A 186 -11.91 -11.59 -11.20
C LYS A 186 -13.03 -10.93 -11.99
N ARG A 187 -14.28 -11.05 -11.53
CA ARG A 187 -15.44 -10.44 -12.20
C ARG A 187 -15.39 -8.91 -12.26
N ARG A 188 -14.95 -8.26 -11.18
CA ARG A 188 -14.85 -6.78 -11.14
C ARG A 188 -13.58 -6.21 -11.76
N GLU A 189 -12.58 -7.04 -12.08
CA GLU A 189 -11.26 -6.56 -12.50
C GLU A 189 -11.34 -5.69 -13.75
N ASN A 190 -12.16 -6.05 -14.74
CA ASN A 190 -12.32 -5.25 -15.96
C ASN A 190 -12.89 -3.85 -15.64
N ALA A 191 -13.95 -3.77 -14.82
CA ALA A 191 -14.54 -2.49 -14.42
C ALA A 191 -13.56 -1.63 -13.60
N CYS A 192 -12.81 -2.25 -12.68
CA CYS A 192 -11.77 -1.58 -11.91
C CYS A 192 -10.65 -1.04 -12.81
N GLU A 193 -10.22 -1.81 -13.80
CA GLU A 193 -9.18 -1.42 -14.76
C GLU A 193 -9.65 -0.25 -15.64
N LYS A 194 -10.90 -0.24 -16.09
CA LYS A 194 -11.47 0.90 -16.83
C LYS A 194 -11.54 2.16 -15.96
N LEU A 195 -12.06 2.07 -14.74
CA LEU A 195 -12.10 3.21 -13.80
C LEU A 195 -10.69 3.73 -13.50
N ARG A 196 -9.71 2.84 -13.36
CA ARG A 196 -8.30 3.19 -13.18
C ARG A 196 -7.75 3.95 -14.38
N GLN A 197 -8.01 3.48 -15.60
CA GLN A 197 -7.57 4.15 -16.83
C GLN A 197 -8.19 5.56 -16.94
N LEU A 198 -9.49 5.70 -16.68
CA LEU A 198 -10.17 6.99 -16.66
C LEU A 198 -9.59 7.95 -15.63
N ALA A 199 -9.31 7.46 -14.41
CA ALA A 199 -8.68 8.26 -13.37
C ALA A 199 -7.28 8.76 -13.79
N LEU A 200 -6.47 7.89 -14.41
CA LEU A 200 -5.14 8.25 -14.89
C LEU A 200 -5.20 9.25 -16.05
N GLU A 201 -6.04 9.00 -17.05
CA GLU A 201 -6.22 9.91 -18.19
C GLU A 201 -6.69 11.28 -17.73
N GLN A 202 -7.64 11.34 -16.80
CA GLN A 202 -8.12 12.59 -16.24
C GLN A 202 -7.04 13.29 -15.42
N ALA A 203 -6.20 12.56 -14.69
CA ALA A 203 -5.09 13.14 -13.93
C ALA A 203 -4.05 13.81 -14.81
N TRP A 204 -3.75 13.21 -15.96
CA TRP A 204 -2.90 13.82 -16.99
C TRP A 204 -3.57 15.05 -17.60
N LYS A 205 -4.87 14.98 -17.95
CA LYS A 205 -5.61 16.13 -18.50
C LYS A 205 -5.70 17.31 -17.54
N SER A 206 -5.84 17.04 -16.24
CA SER A 206 -5.97 18.08 -15.22
C SER A 206 -4.62 18.54 -14.64
N ASN A 207 -3.49 18.07 -15.17
CA ASN A 207 -2.13 18.40 -14.70
C ASN A 207 -1.95 18.27 -13.17
N VAL A 208 -2.40 17.16 -12.58
CA VAL A 208 -2.35 16.95 -11.11
C VAL A 208 -0.93 17.09 -10.54
N LEU A 209 0.10 16.75 -11.33
CA LEU A 209 1.50 16.82 -10.92
C LEU A 209 1.99 18.25 -10.64
N GLU A 210 1.38 19.24 -11.29
CA GLU A 210 1.69 20.67 -11.12
C GLU A 210 0.71 21.36 -10.18
N ALA A 211 -0.37 20.66 -9.82
CA ALA A 211 -1.40 21.21 -8.95
C ALA A 211 -0.92 21.24 -7.49
N ASP A 212 -1.22 22.35 -6.85
CA ASP A 212 -1.12 22.55 -5.41
C ASP A 212 -2.43 22.17 -4.70
N GLY A 213 -2.34 22.03 -3.39
CA GLY A 213 -3.49 21.82 -2.52
C GLY A 213 -3.76 20.35 -2.16
N GLN A 214 -4.74 20.20 -1.28
CA GLN A 214 -5.08 18.92 -0.67
C GLN A 214 -5.62 17.90 -1.70
N GLU A 215 -6.47 18.33 -2.65
CA GLU A 215 -7.00 17.43 -3.68
C GLU A 215 -5.90 16.80 -4.55
N ALA A 216 -4.85 17.57 -4.87
CA ALA A 216 -3.72 17.08 -5.67
C ALA A 216 -2.90 16.05 -4.89
N LEU A 217 -2.65 16.32 -3.60
CA LEU A 217 -1.99 15.39 -2.68
C LEU A 217 -2.76 14.06 -2.61
N GLU A 218 -4.06 14.14 -2.36
CA GLU A 218 -4.95 12.98 -2.27
C GLU A 218 -5.00 12.18 -3.58
N THR A 219 -5.13 12.89 -4.69
CA THR A 219 -5.19 12.27 -6.02
C THR A 219 -3.89 11.52 -6.32
N CYS A 220 -2.73 12.15 -6.11
CA CYS A 220 -1.43 11.51 -6.28
C CYS A 220 -1.31 10.25 -5.40
N TYR A 221 -1.74 10.32 -4.14
CA TYR A 221 -1.73 9.17 -3.25
C TYR A 221 -2.59 8.00 -3.76
N LEU A 222 -3.82 8.28 -4.20
CA LEU A 222 -4.76 7.27 -4.67
C LEU A 222 -4.27 6.63 -5.98
N LEU A 223 -3.77 7.44 -6.91
CA LEU A 223 -3.20 6.95 -8.16
C LEU A 223 -1.95 6.09 -7.92
N TYR A 224 -1.11 6.50 -6.97
CA TYR A 224 0.01 5.70 -6.51
C TYR A 224 -0.44 4.34 -5.95
N ALA A 225 -1.48 4.29 -5.11
CA ALA A 225 -2.03 3.03 -4.61
C ALA A 225 -2.64 2.16 -5.72
N LEU A 226 -3.21 2.77 -6.76
CA LEU A 226 -3.74 2.08 -7.93
C LEU A 226 -2.64 1.50 -8.82
N GLU A 227 -1.52 2.20 -9.02
CA GLU A 227 -0.40 1.72 -9.84
C GLU A 227 0.50 0.71 -9.13
N ASN A 228 0.73 0.86 -7.82
CA ASN A 228 1.60 -0.04 -7.04
C ASN A 228 1.13 -1.50 -6.97
N ARG A 229 -0.13 -1.76 -7.34
CA ARG A 229 -0.75 -3.08 -7.28
C ARG A 229 -0.32 -4.02 -8.41
N ASP A 230 0.24 -3.50 -9.51
CA ASP A 230 0.72 -4.34 -10.62
C ASP A 230 2.25 -4.40 -10.64
N PRO A 231 2.87 -5.41 -9.99
CA PRO A 231 4.32 -5.54 -9.95
C PRO A 231 4.92 -5.77 -11.34
N THR A 232 4.12 -6.23 -12.30
CA THR A 232 4.57 -6.59 -13.66
C THR A 232 4.66 -5.36 -14.56
N ARG A 233 3.77 -4.38 -14.34
CA ARG A 233 3.77 -3.09 -15.02
C ARG A 233 4.76 -2.09 -14.43
N SER A 234 5.24 -2.31 -13.20
CA SER A 234 6.12 -1.40 -12.47
C SER A 234 7.58 -1.30 -12.98
N LYS A 235 7.80 -1.42 -14.30
CA LYS A 235 9.08 -1.01 -14.91
C LYS A 235 9.23 0.50 -14.99
N THR A 236 8.12 1.23 -14.95
CA THR A 236 8.13 2.70 -14.91
C THR A 236 8.49 3.19 -13.52
N THR A 237 9.21 4.31 -13.47
CA THR A 237 9.40 5.09 -12.24
C THR A 237 8.04 5.35 -11.60
N ASN A 238 7.99 5.29 -10.27
CA ASN A 238 6.74 5.47 -9.53
C ASN A 238 6.34 6.95 -9.48
N ILE A 239 5.88 7.47 -10.61
CA ILE A 239 5.68 8.91 -10.84
C ILE A 239 4.74 9.50 -9.78
N TRP A 240 3.63 8.81 -9.49
CA TRP A 240 2.65 9.28 -8.50
C TRP A 240 3.18 9.24 -7.08
N ALA A 241 4.05 8.28 -6.72
CA ALA A 241 4.69 8.29 -5.41
C ALA A 241 5.60 9.50 -5.22
N THR A 242 6.45 9.79 -6.22
CA THR A 242 7.33 10.96 -6.21
C THR A 242 6.53 12.27 -6.22
N ALA A 243 5.45 12.32 -7.00
CA ALA A 243 4.56 13.48 -7.03
C ALA A 243 3.84 13.67 -5.69
N PHE A 244 3.33 12.59 -5.10
CA PHE A 244 2.73 12.60 -3.76
C PHE A 244 3.70 13.18 -2.73
N VAL A 245 4.93 12.65 -2.65
CA VAL A 245 5.93 13.14 -1.69
C VAL A 245 6.32 14.60 -1.98
N SER A 246 6.41 14.99 -3.26
CA SER A 246 6.69 16.38 -3.63
C SER A 246 5.59 17.34 -3.17
N VAL A 247 4.32 17.02 -3.47
CA VAL A 247 3.17 17.82 -3.03
C VAL A 247 3.04 17.80 -1.52
N LEU A 248 3.37 16.68 -0.86
CA LEU A 248 3.37 16.57 0.60
C LEU A 248 4.40 17.51 1.23
N ARG A 249 5.63 17.56 0.70
CA ARG A 249 6.68 18.50 1.13
C ARG A 249 6.24 19.94 0.97
N LEU A 250 5.61 20.28 -0.16
CA LEU A 250 5.06 21.62 -0.38
C LEU A 250 3.94 21.93 0.62
N ALA A 251 2.99 21.01 0.82
CA ALA A 251 1.88 21.21 1.73
C ALA A 251 2.33 21.36 3.18
N VAL A 252 3.30 20.56 3.63
CA VAL A 252 3.87 20.69 4.97
C VAL A 252 4.71 21.96 5.08
N GLY A 253 5.53 22.28 4.08
CA GLY A 253 6.32 23.51 4.02
C GLY A 253 5.47 24.78 4.02
N SER A 254 4.35 24.80 3.30
CA SER A 254 3.41 25.93 3.28
C SER A 254 2.60 26.06 4.57
N ARG A 255 2.28 24.94 5.24
CA ARG A 255 1.74 24.97 6.61
C ARG A 255 2.82 25.38 7.63
N GLN A 256 4.09 25.15 7.31
CA GLN A 256 5.30 25.57 8.03
C GLN A 256 5.76 26.99 7.71
N ILE A 257 4.87 27.96 8.03
CA ILE A 257 5.30 29.06 8.92
C ILE A 257 5.19 28.52 10.36
N HIS A 258 6.00 27.52 10.66
CA HIS A 258 6.28 27.06 12.02
C HIS A 258 7.59 27.74 12.39
N THR A 259 7.54 28.85 13.13
CA THR A 259 8.73 29.44 13.72
C THR A 259 9.27 28.45 14.75
N PHE A 260 10.38 27.77 14.42
CA PHE A 260 11.25 27.17 15.41
C PHE A 260 11.60 28.26 16.42
N ASP A 261 11.29 28.02 17.69
CA ASP A 261 11.59 28.96 18.76
C ASP A 261 12.97 28.58 19.34
N PRO A 262 14.04 29.31 18.97
CA PRO A 262 15.40 28.96 19.37
C PRO A 262 15.62 29.06 20.88
N GLU A 263 14.76 29.77 21.62
CA GLU A 263 14.89 29.91 23.07
C GLU A 263 14.38 28.69 23.82
N THR A 264 13.37 28.00 23.29
CA THR A 264 12.80 26.80 23.93
C THR A 264 13.33 25.50 23.35
N GLY A 265 13.97 25.54 22.18
CA GLY A 265 14.35 24.33 21.45
C GLY A 265 13.14 23.50 21.00
N THR A 266 11.93 24.07 21.06
CA THR A 266 10.68 23.39 20.72
C THR A 266 10.08 23.96 19.45
N TYR A 267 9.52 23.07 18.63
CA TYR A 267 8.68 23.47 17.51
C TYR A 267 7.31 23.86 18.07
N LYS A 268 6.94 25.15 18.02
CA LYS A 268 5.56 25.56 18.27
C LYS A 268 4.70 25.03 17.11
N LEU A 269 3.93 23.98 17.38
CA LEU A 269 2.87 23.55 16.47
C LEU A 269 1.76 24.61 16.49
N PRO A 270 1.10 24.94 15.35
CA PRO A 270 -0.01 25.86 15.34
C PRO A 270 -1.07 25.33 16.30
N TYR A 271 -1.39 26.21 17.23
CA TYR A 271 -2.34 26.09 18.31
C TYR A 271 -3.52 25.17 17.95
N CYS A 272 -3.56 23.99 18.56
CA CYS A 272 -4.81 23.25 18.73
C CYS A 272 -5.34 23.69 20.10
N PRO A 273 -6.60 24.18 20.23
CA PRO A 273 -7.12 24.65 21.51
C PRO A 273 -7.01 23.50 22.53
N SER A 274 -6.21 23.75 23.56
CA SER A 274 -5.91 22.79 24.63
C SER A 274 -7.18 22.28 25.30
N ALA A 275 -7.32 20.96 25.40
CA ALA A 275 -8.21 20.33 26.35
C ALA A 275 -7.87 20.81 27.79
N PRO A 276 -8.86 20.91 28.71
CA PRO A 276 -8.63 21.40 30.06
C PRO A 276 -7.65 20.49 30.82
N PRO A 277 -6.89 21.03 31.79
CA PRO A 277 -5.92 20.27 32.57
C PRO A 277 -6.64 19.17 33.36
N VAL A 278 -6.21 17.92 33.15
CA VAL A 278 -6.63 16.78 33.96
C VAL A 278 -6.17 17.00 35.40
N ARG A 279 -7.11 16.97 36.36
CA ARG A 279 -6.80 17.06 37.79
C ARG A 279 -5.90 15.89 38.19
N GLN A 280 -4.71 16.19 38.71
CA GLN A 280 -3.91 15.22 39.44
C GLN A 280 -4.68 14.79 40.69
N VAL A 281 -4.98 13.50 40.82
CA VAL A 281 -5.51 12.90 42.04
C VAL A 281 -4.31 12.51 42.91
N SER A 282 -4.25 13.03 44.16
CA SER A 282 -3.18 12.73 45.12
C SER A 282 -3.18 11.25 45.48
N LEU A 283 -2.03 10.60 45.37
CA LEU A 283 -1.84 9.16 45.51
C LEU A 283 -1.42 8.74 46.94
N ASP A 284 -1.99 9.38 47.97
CA ASP A 284 -1.58 9.16 49.38
C ASP A 284 -2.47 8.16 50.15
N GLN A 285 -3.23 7.28 49.49
CA GLN A 285 -4.22 6.42 50.17
C GLN A 285 -4.24 4.94 49.78
N LEU A 286 -3.14 4.34 49.32
CA LEU A 286 -3.08 2.89 49.10
C LEU A 286 -1.80 2.27 49.65
N ASP A 287 -1.94 1.44 50.69
CA ASP A 287 -0.89 0.57 51.24
C ASP A 287 -0.53 -0.56 50.24
N PRO A 288 0.75 -1.00 50.18
CA PRO A 288 1.19 -2.03 49.24
C PRO A 288 1.06 -3.45 49.81
N PRO A 289 1.13 -4.46 48.93
CA PRO A 289 2.07 -5.54 49.21
C PRO A 289 2.98 -5.85 48.01
N ILE A 290 4.27 -6.03 48.33
CA ILE A 290 5.31 -6.54 47.44
C ILE A 290 5.50 -8.04 47.74
N HIS A 291 5.44 -8.91 46.72
CA HIS A 291 6.58 -9.75 46.26
C HIS A 291 6.17 -10.96 45.40
N GLN A 292 7.02 -11.21 44.40
CA GLN A 292 7.23 -12.42 43.58
C GLN A 292 6.32 -12.66 42.36
N LEU A 293 6.75 -12.09 41.23
CA LEU A 293 6.56 -12.73 39.91
C LEU A 293 7.94 -13.13 39.36
N SER A 294 8.23 -14.43 39.51
CA SER A 294 9.31 -15.12 38.83
C SER A 294 8.99 -15.21 37.34
N LEU A 295 9.94 -14.79 36.51
CA LEU A 295 9.94 -14.92 35.06
C LEU A 295 9.82 -16.39 34.64
N GLN A 296 8.62 -16.80 34.20
CA GLN A 296 8.42 -17.91 33.28
C GLN A 296 7.74 -17.40 32.00
N ALA A 297 8.55 -16.88 31.09
CA ALA A 297 8.16 -16.72 29.70
C ALA A 297 8.19 -18.10 29.01
N SER A 298 7.15 -18.92 29.25
CA SER A 298 7.01 -20.25 28.64
C SER A 298 5.55 -20.69 28.58
N ARG A 299 4.74 -19.97 27.79
CA ARG A 299 3.55 -20.42 27.04
C ARG A 299 2.70 -19.20 26.67
N VAL A 300 2.86 -18.73 25.44
CA VAL A 300 1.85 -17.92 24.75
C VAL A 300 1.17 -18.87 23.78
N GLU A 301 0.42 -19.81 24.31
CA GLU A 301 -0.55 -20.63 23.57
C GLU A 301 -1.89 -20.41 24.27
N ASP A 302 -2.93 -20.12 23.48
CA ASP A 302 -4.32 -19.85 23.86
C ASP A 302 -4.68 -18.42 24.34
N MET A 303 -4.66 -17.47 23.41
CA MET A 303 -5.57 -16.31 23.43
C MET A 303 -6.61 -16.40 22.30
N ASN A 304 -7.35 -17.52 22.25
CA ASN A 304 -8.62 -17.56 21.53
C ASN A 304 -9.70 -16.91 22.40
N VAL A 305 -9.92 -15.61 22.22
CA VAL A 305 -11.08 -14.92 22.80
C VAL A 305 -12.32 -15.38 22.05
N THR A 306 -12.95 -16.45 22.52
CA THR A 306 -14.29 -16.86 22.08
C THR A 306 -15.30 -15.81 22.55
N VAL A 307 -15.57 -14.81 21.72
CA VAL A 307 -16.71 -13.90 21.92
C VAL A 307 -17.98 -14.71 21.72
N LYS A 308 -18.66 -15.07 22.81
CA LYS A 308 -20.02 -15.63 22.75
C LYS A 308 -20.96 -14.56 22.20
N ALA A 309 -21.24 -14.63 20.90
CA ALA A 309 -22.27 -13.83 20.24
C ALA A 309 -23.66 -14.32 20.67
N ASN A 310 -24.14 -13.85 21.81
CA ASN A 310 -25.54 -14.00 22.19
C ASN A 310 -26.36 -12.83 21.59
N SER A 311 -26.75 -12.98 20.32
CA SER A 311 -27.83 -12.15 19.76
C SER A 311 -28.55 -12.93 18.66
N SER A 312 -29.82 -13.25 18.92
CA SER A 312 -30.76 -13.84 17.95
C SER A 312 -30.93 -12.93 16.72
N PRO A 313 -31.01 -13.46 15.49
CA PRO A 313 -31.22 -12.64 14.30
C PRO A 313 -32.71 -12.36 14.13
N ASP A 314 -33.18 -11.21 14.63
CA ASP A 314 -34.48 -10.67 14.20
C ASP A 314 -34.36 -10.13 12.77
N THR A 315 -34.86 -10.90 11.82
CA THR A 315 -35.04 -10.51 10.42
C THR A 315 -36.26 -9.60 10.28
N SER A 316 -36.11 -8.32 10.62
CA SER A 316 -37.01 -7.27 10.14
C SER A 316 -36.23 -6.28 9.29
N SER A 317 -36.80 -5.94 8.13
CA SER A 317 -36.25 -5.03 7.14
C SER A 317 -36.06 -3.64 7.74
N LYS A 318 -34.87 -3.37 8.30
CA LYS A 318 -34.50 -2.04 8.74
C LYS A 318 -34.28 -1.16 7.52
N SER A 319 -35.03 -0.07 7.43
CA SER A 319 -34.77 1.05 6.53
C SER A 319 -33.31 1.50 6.66
N PRO A 320 -32.69 2.02 5.58
CA PRO A 320 -31.34 2.59 5.68
C PRO A 320 -31.31 3.61 6.82
N LEU A 321 -30.32 3.48 7.70
CA LEU A 321 -30.14 4.39 8.84
C LEU A 321 -30.12 5.85 8.32
N PRO A 322 -30.82 6.79 8.98
CA PRO A 322 -30.77 8.20 8.61
C PRO A 322 -29.31 8.68 8.55
N LEU A 323 -29.01 9.54 7.58
CA LEU A 323 -27.67 10.13 7.40
C LEU A 323 -27.14 10.76 8.70
N GLU A 324 -28.04 11.26 9.55
CA GLU A 324 -27.77 11.84 10.86
C GLU A 324 -27.21 10.84 11.87
N VAL A 325 -27.67 9.57 11.88
CA VAL A 325 -27.13 8.52 12.78
C VAL A 325 -25.75 8.07 12.31
N ILE A 326 -25.54 8.02 10.99
CA ILE A 326 -24.24 7.76 10.39
C ILE A 326 -23.27 8.91 10.71
N GLN A 327 -23.72 10.16 10.57
CA GLN A 327 -22.96 11.35 10.96
C GLN A 327 -22.63 11.34 12.45
N GLN A 328 -23.56 10.96 13.32
CA GLN A 328 -23.34 10.92 14.76
C GLN A 328 -22.36 9.80 15.16
N GLU A 329 -22.41 8.60 14.55
CA GLU A 329 -21.38 7.57 14.78
C GLU A 329 -20.01 7.94 14.20
N LEU A 330 -19.95 8.76 13.15
CA LEU A 330 -18.71 9.28 12.56
C LEU A 330 -18.14 10.49 13.31
N PHE A 331 -18.98 11.28 13.99
CA PHE A 331 -18.58 12.45 14.77
C PHE A 331 -17.67 12.08 15.94
N TRP A 332 -17.84 10.88 16.51
CA TRP A 332 -16.97 10.37 17.60
C TRP A 332 -15.55 9.97 17.13
N TYR A 333 -15.29 9.97 15.82
CA TYR A 333 -13.95 9.77 15.25
C TYR A 333 -13.21 11.09 15.00
N GLU A 334 -13.82 12.25 15.30
CA GLU A 334 -13.17 13.57 15.23
C GLU A 334 -12.35 13.92 16.47
N ASP A 335 -12.12 12.99 17.40
CA ASP A 335 -10.92 13.07 18.25
C ASP A 335 -9.71 12.86 17.33
N TYR A 336 -9.33 13.93 16.64
CA TYR A 336 -8.13 13.99 15.82
C TYR A 336 -7.00 13.44 16.68
N PRO A 337 -6.26 12.42 16.22
CA PRO A 337 -5.11 11.96 16.95
C PRO A 337 -4.26 13.19 17.21
N GLY A 338 -3.91 13.42 18.47
CA GLY A 338 -3.01 14.49 18.82
C GLY A 338 -1.74 14.42 17.95
N PRO A 339 -0.97 15.50 17.84
CA PRO A 339 0.21 15.56 16.97
C PRO A 339 1.12 14.32 17.04
N SER A 340 1.29 13.74 18.24
CA SER A 340 2.04 12.50 18.48
C SER A 340 1.43 11.26 17.79
N GLY A 341 0.11 11.14 17.75
CA GLY A 341 -0.57 10.03 17.08
C GLY A 341 -0.42 10.09 15.55
N MET A 342 -0.40 11.30 14.98
CA MET A 342 -0.08 11.49 13.55
C MET A 342 1.36 11.12 13.23
N ALA A 343 2.30 11.52 14.08
CA ALA A 343 3.72 11.22 13.90
C ALA A 343 3.99 9.71 13.80
N ILE A 344 3.42 8.92 14.72
CA ILE A 344 3.59 7.45 14.71
C ILE A 344 3.01 6.82 13.44
N ARG A 345 1.83 7.26 13.00
CA ARG A 345 1.21 6.76 11.77
C ARG A 345 2.07 7.05 10.54
N TRP A 346 2.65 8.24 10.47
CA TRP A 346 3.60 8.59 9.41
C TRP A 346 4.87 7.76 9.47
N ALA A 347 5.46 7.59 10.65
CA ALA A 347 6.67 6.79 10.82
C ALA A 347 6.45 5.33 10.37
N ILE A 348 5.32 4.72 10.74
CA ILE A 348 4.95 3.37 10.29
C ILE A 348 4.73 3.33 8.77
N ASN A 349 4.05 4.32 8.21
CA ASN A 349 3.80 4.38 6.77
C ASN A 349 5.09 4.51 5.95
N ILE A 350 6.00 5.38 6.38
CA ILE A 350 7.31 5.58 5.74
C ILE A 350 8.16 4.31 5.87
N MET A 351 8.16 3.68 7.04
CA MET A 351 8.83 2.39 7.27
C MET A 351 8.32 1.32 6.31
N GLN A 352 7.00 1.14 6.21
CA GLN A 352 6.39 0.16 5.30
C GLN A 352 6.83 0.39 3.86
N GLU A 353 6.88 1.65 3.43
CA GLU A 353 7.21 1.96 2.03
C GLU A 353 8.71 1.87 1.73
N ALA A 354 9.56 2.18 2.71
CA ALA A 354 10.98 1.91 2.63
C ALA A 354 11.25 0.40 2.52
N LEU A 355 10.58 -0.42 3.34
CA LEU A 355 10.69 -1.88 3.31
C LEU A 355 10.19 -2.46 1.99
N ALA A 356 9.04 -2.01 1.50
CA ALA A 356 8.52 -2.41 0.20
C ALA A 356 9.53 -2.07 -0.90
N SER A 357 9.97 -0.82 -0.96
CA SER A 357 10.94 -0.35 -1.96
C SER A 357 12.23 -1.17 -1.95
N ALA A 358 12.78 -1.44 -0.75
CA ALA A 358 13.95 -2.27 -0.58
C ALA A 358 13.73 -3.70 -1.09
N ALA A 359 12.62 -4.34 -0.69
CA ALA A 359 12.28 -5.70 -1.11
C ALA A 359 12.11 -5.82 -2.64
N TYR A 360 11.63 -4.76 -3.30
CA TYR A 360 11.48 -4.70 -4.76
C TYR A 360 12.74 -4.22 -5.51
N GLY A 361 13.80 -3.84 -4.80
CA GLY A 361 14.98 -3.22 -5.41
C GLY A 361 14.70 -1.87 -6.08
N LYS A 362 13.69 -1.14 -5.58
CA LYS A 362 13.27 0.19 -6.04
C LYS A 362 13.80 1.26 -5.09
N ILE A 363 13.92 2.49 -5.61
CA ILE A 363 14.23 3.67 -4.79
C ILE A 363 12.96 4.03 -4.01
N CYS A 364 13.10 4.21 -2.70
CA CYS A 364 12.01 4.68 -1.86
C CYS A 364 11.67 6.14 -2.23
N PRO A 365 10.38 6.49 -2.39
CA PRO A 365 9.99 7.87 -2.64
C PRO A 365 10.23 8.78 -1.42
N TYR A 366 10.26 8.21 -0.21
CA TYR A 366 10.54 8.92 1.04
C TYR A 366 12.03 8.87 1.39
N THR A 367 12.46 9.91 2.10
CA THR A 367 13.78 10.08 2.70
C THR A 367 13.66 10.17 4.22
N LEU A 368 14.78 10.08 4.95
CA LEU A 368 14.77 10.34 6.40
C LEU A 368 14.38 11.79 6.72
N GLN A 369 14.66 12.75 5.82
CA GLN A 369 14.21 14.13 5.98
C GLN A 369 12.68 14.22 5.96
N ASP A 370 12.01 13.38 5.16
CA ASP A 370 10.54 13.33 5.14
C ASP A 370 9.99 12.75 6.43
N GLU A 371 10.67 11.76 7.03
CA GLU A 371 10.30 11.27 8.36
C GLU A 371 10.40 12.39 9.39
N VAL A 372 11.51 13.14 9.38
CA VAL A 372 11.69 14.24 10.35
C VAL A 372 10.63 15.33 10.16
N MET A 373 10.31 15.65 8.91
CA MET A 373 9.29 16.62 8.56
C MET A 373 7.88 16.18 8.99
N LEU A 374 7.54 14.89 8.86
CA LEU A 374 6.18 14.38 9.06
C LEU A 374 5.92 13.83 10.47
N ALA A 375 6.97 13.36 11.15
CA ALA A 375 6.89 12.72 12.45
C ALA A 375 7.67 13.45 13.56
N GLY A 376 8.39 14.53 13.23
CA GLY A 376 9.14 15.35 14.18
C GLY A 376 10.62 14.98 14.26
N PRO A 377 11.40 15.54 15.20
CA PRO A 377 12.84 15.29 15.30
C PRO A 377 13.15 13.79 15.44
N PRO A 378 14.32 13.29 14.98
CA PRO A 378 14.69 11.89 15.12
C PRO A 378 14.48 11.40 16.56
N PRO A 379 13.82 10.25 16.76
CA PRO A 379 13.66 9.68 18.10
C PRO A 379 15.01 9.23 18.68
N PRO A 380 15.10 9.02 20.01
CA PRO A 380 16.27 8.39 20.62
C PRO A 380 16.62 7.06 19.95
N THR A 381 17.90 6.72 19.95
CA THR A 381 18.34 5.47 19.33
C THR A 381 17.78 4.27 20.09
N PRO A 382 17.61 3.11 19.43
CA PRO A 382 17.16 1.91 20.10
C PRO A 382 17.98 1.54 21.34
N GLN A 383 19.27 1.83 21.34
CA GLN A 383 20.17 1.58 22.45
C GLN A 383 19.92 2.54 23.62
N GLU A 384 19.72 3.83 23.33
CA GLU A 384 19.39 4.84 24.35
C GLU A 384 18.13 4.43 25.13
N ILE A 385 17.11 3.96 24.44
CA ILE A 385 15.83 3.55 25.07
C ILE A 385 16.01 2.31 25.95
N LEU A 386 16.85 1.37 25.53
CA LEU A 386 17.14 0.17 26.31
C LEU A 386 18.02 0.50 27.53
N THR A 387 18.80 1.59 27.51
CA THR A 387 19.55 2.06 28.68
C THR A 387 18.71 2.95 29.60
N GLU A 388 17.78 3.72 29.04
CA GLU A 388 16.85 4.57 29.79
C GLU A 388 15.68 3.78 30.39
N GLU A 389 15.60 2.46 30.18
CA GLU A 389 14.53 1.63 30.74
C GLU A 389 14.44 1.75 32.27
N GLU A 390 15.58 1.96 32.95
CA GLU A 390 15.63 2.23 34.39
C GLU A 390 14.99 3.57 34.79
N ALA A 391 14.91 4.54 33.87
CA ALA A 391 14.29 5.85 34.11
C ALA A 391 12.78 5.88 33.79
N LEU A 392 12.23 4.80 33.22
CA LEU A 392 10.82 4.72 32.84
C LEU A 392 9.91 4.19 33.98
N GLU A 393 10.44 4.06 35.20
CA GLU A 393 9.67 3.68 36.40
C GLU A 393 8.53 4.66 36.73
N ASP A 394 8.63 5.92 36.28
CA ASP A 394 7.61 6.95 36.53
C ASP A 394 6.33 6.78 35.70
N PHE A 395 6.35 5.93 34.67
CA PHE A 395 5.15 5.73 33.86
C PHE A 395 4.21 4.72 34.51
N GLN A 396 2.92 5.07 34.55
CA GLN A 396 1.89 4.14 34.97
C GLN A 396 1.90 2.91 34.05
N TRP A 397 2.07 1.72 34.63
CA TRP A 397 2.18 0.46 33.89
C TRP A 397 0.94 0.15 33.03
N TRP A 398 -0.21 0.70 33.41
CA TRP A 398 -1.46 0.61 32.66
C TRP A 398 -1.60 1.69 31.58
N ASP A 399 -0.67 2.62 31.41
CA ASP A 399 -0.73 3.60 30.31
C ASP A 399 -0.28 2.96 28.98
N THR A 400 -1.08 3.17 27.93
CA THR A 400 -0.75 2.76 26.56
C THR A 400 0.41 3.58 25.98
N GLN A 401 0.70 4.77 26.51
CA GLN A 401 1.82 5.61 26.05
C GLN A 401 3.17 4.90 26.15
N ASN A 402 3.35 4.05 27.17
CA ASN A 402 4.55 3.23 27.32
C ASN A 402 4.82 2.32 26.13
N PHE A 403 3.76 1.73 25.56
CA PHE A 403 3.85 0.93 24.35
C PHE A 403 4.19 1.82 23.15
N TRP A 404 3.52 2.96 23.00
CA TRP A 404 3.74 3.86 21.86
C TRP A 404 5.12 4.52 21.85
N ALA A 405 5.72 4.74 23.01
CA ALA A 405 7.05 5.31 23.16
C ALA A 405 8.15 4.49 22.45
N VAL A 406 8.00 3.17 22.37
CA VAL A 406 9.00 2.29 21.71
C VAL A 406 8.74 2.10 20.21
N VAL A 407 7.55 2.43 19.72
CA VAL A 407 7.16 2.22 18.32
C VAL A 407 7.95 3.15 17.39
N ARG A 408 7.98 4.45 17.68
CA ARG A 408 8.63 5.43 16.80
C ARG A 408 10.14 5.17 16.61
N PRO A 409 10.94 5.01 17.69
CA PRO A 409 12.35 4.62 17.61
C PRO A 409 12.60 3.38 16.77
N TYR A 410 11.78 2.34 16.97
CA TYR A 410 11.82 1.12 16.18
C TYR A 410 11.60 1.40 14.68
N THR A 411 10.50 2.10 14.36
CA THR A 411 10.13 2.37 12.97
C THR A 411 11.14 3.25 12.24
N TYR A 412 11.75 4.22 12.94
CA TYR A 412 12.80 5.08 12.41
C TYR A 412 14.04 4.28 12.03
N GLN A 413 14.53 3.42 12.94
CA GLN A 413 15.72 2.60 12.68
C GLN A 413 15.49 1.59 11.56
N ILE A 414 14.32 0.93 11.52
CA ILE A 414 13.95 0.05 10.40
C ILE A 414 13.91 0.83 9.08
N THR A 415 13.34 2.03 9.08
CA THR A 415 13.29 2.89 7.88
C THR A 415 14.70 3.16 7.38
N GLN A 416 15.61 3.57 8.26
CA GLN A 416 17.01 3.81 7.93
C GLN A 416 17.68 2.55 7.36
N MET A 417 17.49 1.39 8.00
CA MET A 417 18.01 0.11 7.51
C MET A 417 17.45 -0.27 6.14
N ALA A 418 16.16 -0.07 5.91
CA ALA A 418 15.50 -0.38 4.65
C ALA A 418 16.01 0.53 3.52
N LEU A 419 16.16 1.83 3.76
CA LEU A 419 16.74 2.78 2.81
C LEU A 419 18.19 2.39 2.46
N ASN A 420 19.00 2.04 3.46
CA ASN A 420 20.37 1.58 3.26
C ASN A 420 20.44 0.23 2.52
N SER A 421 19.41 -0.60 2.64
CA SER A 421 19.36 -1.93 2.01
C SER A 421 19.25 -1.88 0.49
N PHE A 422 18.87 -0.74 -0.11
CA PHE A 422 18.90 -0.55 -1.57
C PHE A 422 20.31 -0.77 -2.16
N ASP A 423 21.35 -0.53 -1.36
CA ASP A 423 22.73 -0.74 -1.78
C ASP A 423 23.04 -2.21 -2.10
N TRP A 424 22.37 -3.19 -1.45
CA TRP A 424 22.48 -4.61 -1.81
C TRP A 424 22.07 -4.87 -3.27
N SER A 425 20.90 -4.37 -3.65
CA SER A 425 20.41 -4.48 -5.04
C SER A 425 21.25 -3.66 -6.03
N SER A 426 21.82 -2.53 -5.61
CA SER A 426 22.72 -1.72 -6.44
C SER A 426 24.06 -2.44 -6.71
N ARG A 427 24.67 -3.02 -5.67
CA ARG A 427 25.89 -3.83 -5.79
C ARG A 427 25.71 -5.06 -6.65
N GLN A 428 24.60 -5.76 -6.46
CA GLN A 428 24.25 -6.90 -7.27
C GLN A 428 24.21 -6.53 -8.76
N ARG A 429 23.49 -5.45 -9.13
CA ARG A 429 23.37 -4.98 -10.52
C ARG A 429 24.71 -4.52 -11.10
N SER A 430 25.59 -3.97 -10.27
CA SER A 430 26.95 -3.57 -10.68
C SER A 430 27.97 -4.71 -10.68
N GLY A 431 27.55 -5.96 -10.37
CA GLY A 431 28.44 -7.11 -10.33
C GLY A 431 29.49 -7.07 -9.21
N ARG A 432 29.33 -6.19 -8.22
CA ARG A 432 30.24 -6.11 -7.06
C ARG A 432 30.12 -7.38 -6.22
N PRO A 433 31.20 -7.87 -5.58
CA PRO A 433 31.13 -9.03 -4.71
C PRO A 433 30.22 -8.77 -3.50
N PHE A 434 29.63 -9.84 -2.97
CA PHE A 434 28.87 -9.82 -1.73
C PHE A 434 29.79 -9.39 -0.59
N SER A 435 29.32 -8.49 0.28
CA SER A 435 30.15 -7.91 1.34
C SER A 435 29.78 -8.50 2.71
N MET A 436 30.63 -9.39 3.23
CA MET A 436 30.45 -9.97 4.57
C MET A 436 30.54 -8.93 5.68
N THR A 437 31.35 -7.88 5.51
CA THR A 437 31.43 -6.76 6.46
C THR A 437 30.08 -6.07 6.61
N ARG A 438 29.41 -5.76 5.50
CA ARG A 438 28.08 -5.13 5.53
C ARG A 438 26.99 -6.05 6.05
N LEU A 439 27.11 -7.35 5.79
CA LEU A 439 26.21 -8.33 6.41
C LEU A 439 26.36 -8.27 7.93
N ARG A 440 27.59 -8.23 8.45
CA ARG A 440 27.84 -8.10 9.89
C ARG A 440 27.29 -6.80 10.47
N GLU A 441 27.49 -5.67 9.80
CA GLU A 441 26.92 -4.36 10.20
C GLU A 441 25.38 -4.38 10.22
N HIS A 442 24.76 -4.98 9.20
CA HIS A 442 23.31 -5.15 9.15
C HIS A 442 22.81 -6.03 10.30
N MET A 443 23.48 -7.15 10.57
CA MET A 443 23.12 -8.05 11.67
C MET A 443 23.34 -7.41 13.04
N SER A 444 24.36 -6.57 13.22
CA SER A 444 24.56 -5.85 14.47
C SER A 444 23.48 -4.79 14.69
N ALA A 445 23.02 -4.12 13.63
CA ALA A 445 21.92 -3.16 13.71
C ALA A 445 20.56 -3.81 14.03
N LEU A 446 20.36 -5.10 13.73
CA LEU A 446 19.13 -5.83 14.08
C LEU A 446 19.03 -6.18 15.57
N LYS A 447 20.15 -6.32 16.30
CA LYS A 447 20.15 -6.71 17.72
C LYS A 447 19.32 -5.79 18.62
N PRO A 448 19.54 -4.47 18.65
CA PRO A 448 18.74 -3.58 19.50
C PRO A 448 17.28 -3.51 19.05
N LEU A 449 16.99 -3.73 17.76
CA LEU A 449 15.62 -3.77 17.25
C LEU A 449 14.86 -5.01 17.73
N HIS A 450 15.53 -6.15 17.83
CA HIS A 450 14.96 -7.34 18.47
C HIS A 450 14.64 -7.09 19.93
N ALA A 451 15.53 -6.42 20.67
CA ALA A 451 15.30 -6.08 22.07
C ALA A 451 14.10 -5.13 22.24
N ILE A 452 14.01 -4.07 21.41
CA ILE A 452 12.85 -3.17 21.40
C ILE A 452 11.56 -3.89 21.02
N LEU A 453 11.60 -4.80 20.04
CA LEU A 453 10.42 -5.57 19.67
C LEU A 453 9.94 -6.42 20.85
N SER A 454 10.85 -7.12 21.54
CA SER A 454 10.52 -7.87 22.76
C SER A 454 9.93 -6.97 23.86
N LEU A 455 10.52 -5.80 24.08
CA LEU A 455 10.01 -4.81 25.03
C LEU A 455 8.60 -4.34 24.64
N ALA A 456 8.34 -4.10 23.36
CA ALA A 456 7.01 -3.75 22.85
C ALA A 456 5.98 -4.85 23.10
N TYR A 457 6.34 -6.14 22.95
CA TYR A 457 5.47 -7.27 23.30
C TYR A 457 5.14 -7.29 24.80
N THR A 458 6.14 -7.09 25.66
CA THR A 458 5.94 -7.03 27.12
C THR A 458 5.01 -5.88 27.48
N ARG A 459 5.29 -4.67 27.00
CA ARG A 459 4.47 -3.48 27.26
C ARG A 459 3.07 -3.60 26.71
N PHE A 460 2.90 -4.20 25.53
CA PHE A 460 1.58 -4.50 24.97
C PHE A 460 0.79 -5.43 25.90
N THR A 461 1.41 -6.50 26.39
CA THR A 461 0.74 -7.49 27.25
C THR A 461 0.30 -6.87 28.57
N VAL A 462 1.16 -6.03 29.18
CA VAL A 462 0.87 -5.32 30.42
C VAL A 462 -0.21 -4.25 30.19
N ALA A 463 -0.01 -3.35 29.22
CA ALA A 463 -0.92 -2.25 28.97
C ALA A 463 -2.31 -2.74 28.53
N PHE A 464 -2.42 -3.77 27.68
CA PHE A 464 -3.71 -4.27 27.20
C PHE A 464 -4.23 -5.50 27.96
N GLY A 465 -3.67 -5.76 29.15
CA GLY A 465 -4.19 -6.75 30.10
C GLY A 465 -5.56 -6.36 30.64
N SER A 466 -6.32 -7.34 31.15
CA SER A 466 -7.66 -7.10 31.70
C SER A 466 -7.65 -6.14 32.88
N GLU A 467 -6.60 -6.19 33.72
CA GLU A 467 -6.45 -5.30 34.87
C GLU A 467 -6.18 -3.86 34.47
N ALA A 468 -5.18 -3.64 33.59
CA ALA A 468 -4.87 -2.32 33.04
C ALA A 468 -6.08 -1.69 32.30
N THR A 469 -6.81 -2.53 31.57
CA THR A 469 -8.06 -2.13 30.89
C THR A 469 -9.11 -1.63 31.88
N ALA A 470 -9.35 -2.38 32.97
CA ALA A 470 -10.29 -1.97 34.01
C ALA A 470 -9.87 -0.66 34.68
N MET A 471 -8.57 -0.49 34.95
CA MET A 471 -8.03 0.77 35.50
C MET A 471 -8.25 1.94 34.56
N ARG A 472 -7.97 1.81 33.26
CA ARG A 472 -8.22 2.88 32.27
C ARG A 472 -9.69 3.24 32.17
N ILE A 473 -10.58 2.25 32.09
CA ILE A 473 -12.03 2.48 32.04
C ILE A 473 -12.48 3.24 33.29
N ASN A 474 -11.98 2.87 34.47
CA ASN A 474 -12.31 3.56 35.72
C ASN A 474 -11.74 4.99 35.77
N ALA A 475 -10.50 5.19 35.31
CA ALA A 475 -9.86 6.51 35.26
C ALA A 475 -10.56 7.49 34.29
N HIS A 476 -11.20 6.96 33.24
CA HIS A 476 -11.90 7.73 32.22
C HIS A 476 -13.41 7.87 32.49
N GLN A 477 -13.94 7.36 33.60
CA GLN A 477 -15.36 7.55 33.93
C GLN A 477 -15.60 9.01 34.32
N PRO A 478 -16.26 9.83 33.48
CA PRO A 478 -16.67 11.16 33.91
C PRO A 478 -17.72 11.02 35.02
N GLU A 479 -17.78 11.97 35.95
CA GLU A 479 -18.85 12.06 36.98
C GLU A 479 -20.27 12.31 36.38
N ALA A 480 -20.42 12.19 35.06
CA ALA A 480 -21.63 12.53 34.33
C ALA A 480 -22.79 11.55 34.54
N ILE A 481 -24.00 12.07 34.27
CA ILE A 481 -25.31 11.49 34.61
C ILE A 481 -25.61 10.16 33.88
N ASP A 482 -24.90 9.82 32.79
CA ASP A 482 -25.09 8.57 32.04
C ASP A 482 -23.83 7.68 32.03
N ARG A 483 -23.66 6.94 33.14
CA ARG A 483 -22.58 5.95 33.31
C ARG A 483 -22.61 4.83 32.25
N HIS A 484 -23.79 4.47 31.75
CA HIS A 484 -23.92 3.37 30.78
C HIS A 484 -23.39 3.76 29.41
N THR A 485 -23.74 4.94 28.91
CA THR A 485 -23.22 5.45 27.63
C THR A 485 -21.71 5.68 27.72
N ALA A 486 -21.23 6.30 28.80
CA ALA A 486 -19.79 6.52 29.01
C ALA A 486 -18.99 5.20 29.04
N SER A 487 -19.48 4.18 29.74
CA SER A 487 -18.84 2.86 29.79
C SER A 487 -18.80 2.18 28.42
N ARG A 488 -19.89 2.26 27.63
CA ARG A 488 -19.91 1.70 26.27
C ARG A 488 -18.92 2.39 25.33
N VAL A 489 -18.78 3.71 25.45
CA VAL A 489 -17.80 4.49 24.66
C VAL A 489 -16.37 4.13 25.07
N ALA A 490 -16.08 4.08 26.37
CA ALA A 490 -14.77 3.69 26.88
C ALA A 490 -14.37 2.28 26.40
N ASN A 491 -15.29 1.30 26.47
CA ASN A 491 -15.06 -0.06 25.98
C ASN A 491 -14.79 -0.11 24.47
N ARG A 492 -15.53 0.67 23.66
CA ARG A 492 -15.28 0.74 22.20
C ARG A 492 -13.92 1.34 21.88
N ARG A 493 -13.53 2.41 22.59
CA ARG A 493 -12.22 3.05 22.44
C ARG A 493 -11.09 2.10 22.82
N GLU A 494 -11.19 1.44 23.96
CA GLU A 494 -10.21 0.46 24.42
C GLU A 494 -10.05 -0.70 23.44
N PHE A 495 -11.16 -1.25 22.94
CA PHE A 495 -11.12 -2.29 21.92
C PHE A 495 -10.40 -1.82 20.65
N SER A 496 -10.69 -0.61 20.18
CA SER A 496 -10.03 0.01 19.02
C SER A 496 -8.53 0.22 19.26
N ASP A 497 -8.15 0.75 20.43
CA ASP A 497 -6.74 1.01 20.77
C ASP A 497 -5.94 -0.28 20.87
N ARG A 498 -6.52 -1.33 21.47
CA ARG A 498 -5.93 -2.67 21.50
C ARG A 498 -5.76 -3.23 20.10
N GLN A 499 -6.78 -3.13 19.25
CA GLN A 499 -6.71 -3.60 17.86
C GLN A 499 -5.61 -2.87 17.08
N ASN A 500 -5.51 -1.54 17.24
CA ASN A 500 -4.46 -0.73 16.62
C ASN A 500 -3.08 -1.15 17.11
N ALA A 501 -2.89 -1.33 18.42
CA ALA A 501 -1.62 -1.77 18.99
C ALA A 501 -1.22 -3.17 18.51
N CYS A 502 -2.17 -4.11 18.40
CA CYS A 502 -1.93 -5.42 17.77
C CYS A 502 -1.45 -5.29 16.32
N LEU A 503 -2.11 -4.45 15.51
CA LEU A 503 -1.74 -4.23 14.12
C LEU A 503 -0.33 -3.64 14.00
N VAL A 504 0.02 -2.71 14.89
CA VAL A 504 1.36 -2.10 14.94
C VAL A 504 2.42 -3.12 15.34
N LEU A 505 2.16 -3.93 16.37
CA LEU A 505 3.08 -4.98 16.81
C LEU A 505 3.30 -6.05 15.73
N GLY A 506 2.24 -6.40 15.00
CA GLY A 506 2.33 -7.25 13.80
C GLY A 506 3.17 -6.61 12.70
N ALA A 507 2.97 -5.32 12.42
CA ALA A 507 3.77 -4.58 11.45
C ALA A 507 5.25 -4.50 11.83
N MET A 508 5.57 -4.27 13.11
CA MET A 508 6.95 -4.30 13.63
C MET A 508 7.55 -5.70 13.46
N THR A 509 6.81 -6.74 13.79
CA THR A 509 7.27 -8.13 13.63
C THR A 509 7.57 -8.45 12.16
N HIS A 510 6.70 -8.07 11.23
CA HIS A 510 6.94 -8.27 9.80
C HIS A 510 8.11 -7.42 9.29
N ALA A 511 8.26 -6.19 9.78
CA ALA A 511 9.36 -5.31 9.40
C ALA A 511 10.75 -5.93 9.62
N MET A 512 10.95 -6.64 10.74
CA MET A 512 12.18 -7.41 11.01
C MET A 512 12.48 -8.43 9.92
N ALA A 513 11.48 -9.13 9.41
CA ALA A 513 11.68 -10.10 8.34
C ALA A 513 11.95 -9.40 7.00
N HIS A 514 11.16 -8.37 6.68
CA HIS A 514 11.20 -7.69 5.39
C HIS A 514 12.52 -6.98 5.12
N VAL A 515 13.17 -6.42 6.14
CA VAL A 515 14.46 -5.73 5.97
C VAL A 515 15.59 -6.66 5.54
N ASN A 516 15.41 -7.99 5.68
CA ASN A 516 16.37 -9.02 5.27
C ASN A 516 16.14 -9.55 3.85
N ILE A 517 15.01 -9.23 3.21
CA ILE A 517 14.67 -9.69 1.84
C ILE A 517 15.70 -9.27 0.78
N PRO A 518 16.27 -8.04 0.79
CA PRO A 518 17.28 -7.64 -0.19
C PRO A 518 18.55 -8.49 -0.10
N ILE A 519 18.98 -8.84 1.11
CA ILE A 519 20.15 -9.70 1.36
C ILE A 519 19.87 -11.11 0.84
N TRP A 520 18.71 -11.67 1.20
CA TRP A 520 18.27 -12.97 0.69
C TRP A 520 18.33 -13.02 -0.83
N THR A 521 17.74 -12.01 -1.48
CA THR A 521 17.64 -11.93 -2.94
C THR A 521 19.02 -11.81 -3.59
N ASP A 522 19.95 -11.08 -2.96
CA ASP A 522 21.33 -10.99 -3.46
C ASP A 522 22.06 -12.34 -3.39
N VAL A 523 22.02 -12.99 -2.23
CA VAL A 523 22.67 -14.29 -2.01
C VAL A 523 22.08 -15.36 -2.94
N GLU A 524 20.75 -15.42 -3.08
CA GLU A 524 20.07 -16.39 -3.94
C GLU A 524 20.48 -16.26 -5.40
N ILE A 525 20.49 -15.04 -5.93
CA ILE A 525 20.86 -14.80 -7.34
C ILE A 525 22.32 -15.17 -7.59
N ARG A 526 23.23 -14.89 -6.64
CA ARG A 526 24.64 -15.27 -6.76
C ARG A 526 24.84 -16.78 -6.75
N LEU A 527 24.20 -17.48 -5.81
CA LEU A 527 24.24 -18.95 -5.75
C LEU A 527 23.70 -19.58 -7.05
N ARG A 528 22.59 -19.06 -7.59
CA ARG A 528 22.05 -19.51 -8.88
C ARG A 528 23.03 -19.27 -10.04
N SER A 529 23.74 -18.13 -10.05
CA SER A 529 24.71 -17.82 -11.09
C SER A 529 25.94 -18.74 -11.10
N TRP A 530 26.25 -19.38 -9.97
CA TRP A 530 27.36 -20.33 -9.85
C TRP A 530 27.00 -21.75 -10.29
N SER A 531 25.73 -22.12 -10.32
CA SER A 531 25.29 -23.45 -10.75
C SER A 531 25.65 -23.79 -12.21
N GLY A 532 26.17 -22.84 -12.99
CA GLY A 532 26.56 -23.03 -14.40
C GLY A 532 28.02 -22.69 -14.75
N LYS A 533 28.89 -22.34 -13.79
CA LYS A 533 30.31 -21.98 -14.07
C LYS A 533 31.26 -22.83 -13.22
N GLY A 534 32.03 -23.70 -13.87
CA GLY A 534 32.87 -24.72 -13.22
C GLY A 534 34.19 -24.27 -12.57
N ASP A 535 34.42 -22.96 -12.38
CA ASP A 535 35.75 -22.43 -12.04
C ASP A 535 35.76 -21.37 -10.90
N VAL A 536 34.67 -21.27 -10.12
CA VAL A 536 34.62 -20.31 -9.00
C VAL A 536 35.11 -20.96 -7.71
N SER A 537 35.91 -20.21 -6.92
CA SER A 537 36.39 -20.60 -5.59
C SER A 537 35.27 -21.18 -4.71
N ASP A 538 35.40 -22.47 -4.36
CA ASP A 538 34.45 -23.21 -3.52
C ASP A 538 34.22 -22.56 -2.15
N ALA A 539 35.22 -21.83 -1.63
CA ALA A 539 35.12 -21.17 -0.33
C ALA A 539 34.05 -20.06 -0.30
N ALA A 540 34.04 -19.18 -1.31
CA ALA A 540 33.04 -18.10 -1.38
C ALA A 540 31.62 -18.65 -1.60
N LYS A 541 31.51 -19.78 -2.31
CA LYS A 541 30.25 -20.49 -2.48
C LYS A 541 29.72 -21.04 -1.19
N TRP A 542 30.56 -21.78 -0.48
CA TRP A 542 30.21 -22.33 0.82
C TRP A 542 29.80 -21.24 1.81
N GLU A 543 30.51 -20.10 1.86
CA GLU A 543 30.14 -18.97 2.72
C GLU A 543 28.73 -18.43 2.43
N LEU A 544 28.38 -18.23 1.16
CA LEU A 544 27.03 -17.77 0.78
C LEU A 544 25.95 -18.82 1.09
N GLU A 545 26.27 -20.11 0.97
CA GLU A 545 25.36 -21.19 1.36
C GLU A 545 25.09 -21.15 2.87
N GLN A 546 26.11 -20.91 3.71
CA GLN A 546 25.93 -20.75 5.16
C GLN A 546 25.06 -19.52 5.48
N VAL A 547 25.29 -18.39 4.82
CA VAL A 547 24.44 -17.20 4.97
C VAL A 547 23.00 -17.51 4.58
N MET A 548 22.78 -18.20 3.47
CA MET A 548 21.44 -18.60 3.01
C MET A 548 20.74 -19.51 4.03
N VAL A 549 21.45 -20.48 4.61
CA VAL A 549 20.91 -21.36 5.68
C VAL A 549 20.52 -20.54 6.91
N GLY A 550 21.37 -19.59 7.33
CA GLY A 550 21.08 -18.68 8.43
C GLY A 550 19.83 -17.84 8.18
N LEU A 551 19.73 -17.22 7.00
CA LEU A 551 18.57 -16.42 6.61
C LEU A 551 17.30 -17.27 6.51
N ARG A 552 17.38 -18.52 6.03
CA ARG A 552 16.24 -19.46 6.01
C ARG A 552 15.69 -19.69 7.40
N ARG A 553 16.57 -20.02 8.35
CA ARG A 553 16.19 -20.28 9.74
C ARG A 553 15.61 -19.02 10.39
N ALA A 554 16.19 -17.86 10.13
CA ALA A 554 15.72 -16.59 10.68
C ALA A 554 14.36 -16.17 10.11
N LEU A 555 14.12 -16.35 8.80
CA LEU A 555 12.90 -15.92 8.13
C LEU A 555 11.74 -16.91 8.27
N LEU A 556 12.01 -18.21 8.46
CA LEU A 556 10.99 -19.27 8.48
C LEU A 556 9.87 -19.02 9.51
N PRO A 557 10.13 -18.64 10.78
CA PRO A 557 9.06 -18.39 11.75
C PRO A 557 8.13 -17.23 11.36
N TYR A 558 8.66 -16.21 10.68
CA TYR A 558 7.86 -15.09 10.16
C TYR A 558 7.03 -15.53 8.96
N ALA A 559 7.65 -16.35 8.12
CA ALA A 559 7.00 -16.98 6.98
C ALA A 559 5.77 -17.80 7.44
N CYS A 560 5.94 -18.71 8.40
CA CYS A 560 4.84 -19.51 8.94
C CYS A 560 3.74 -18.63 9.55
N ARG A 561 4.11 -17.60 10.33
CA ARG A 561 3.12 -16.66 10.89
C ARG A 561 2.35 -15.86 9.84
N THR A 562 3.00 -15.47 8.75
CA THR A 562 2.35 -14.68 7.68
C THR A 562 1.41 -15.53 6.82
N LEU A 563 1.67 -16.84 6.69
CA LEU A 563 0.82 -17.76 5.93
C LEU A 563 -0.30 -18.40 6.74
N GLY A 564 -0.27 -18.32 8.07
CA GLY A 564 -1.22 -19.01 8.93
C GLY A 564 -0.90 -20.50 9.10
N GLU A 565 -1.72 -21.18 9.91
CA GLU A 565 -1.54 -22.58 10.32
C GLU A 565 -1.77 -23.59 9.18
N ASP A 566 -2.43 -23.18 8.10
CA ASP A 566 -2.68 -24.00 6.90
C ASP A 566 -1.40 -24.39 6.14
N TRP A 567 -0.24 -23.85 6.54
CA TRP A 567 1.08 -24.19 6.01
C TRP A 567 1.46 -25.67 6.23
N GLN A 568 0.94 -26.32 7.29
CA GLN A 568 1.35 -27.70 7.64
C GLN A 568 0.86 -28.77 6.63
N GLY A 569 -0.08 -28.45 5.73
CA GLY A 569 -0.62 -29.40 4.74
C GLY A 569 0.20 -29.54 3.44
N ALA A 570 1.13 -28.63 3.15
CA ALA A 570 1.89 -28.62 1.89
C ALA A 570 3.26 -29.29 2.05
N GLY A 571 3.36 -30.56 1.68
CA GLY A 571 4.54 -31.41 1.85
C GLY A 571 5.91 -30.77 1.55
N GLY A 572 6.69 -30.54 2.60
CA GLY A 572 8.14 -30.79 2.69
C GLY A 572 9.16 -30.00 1.85
N ARG A 573 8.77 -29.24 0.82
CA ARG A 573 9.71 -28.41 0.03
C ARG A 573 9.18 -27.00 -0.16
N THR A 574 9.22 -26.22 0.90
CA THR A 574 8.77 -24.82 0.90
C THR A 574 9.89 -23.88 0.46
N SER A 575 9.84 -23.45 -0.80
CA SER A 575 10.70 -22.41 -1.32
C SER A 575 10.27 -21.04 -0.76
N ILE A 576 11.10 -20.42 0.09
CA ILE A 576 10.96 -19.05 0.63
C ILE A 576 10.78 -17.97 -0.46
N SER A 577 10.92 -18.36 -1.75
CA SER A 577 10.43 -17.60 -2.90
C SER A 577 9.04 -17.00 -2.73
N TRP A 578 8.16 -17.49 -1.84
CA TRP A 578 6.84 -16.89 -1.65
C TRP A 578 6.84 -15.54 -0.91
N LEU A 579 7.81 -15.31 0.00
CA LEU A 579 8.09 -13.98 0.57
C LEU A 579 8.52 -12.98 -0.54
N THR A 580 9.07 -13.48 -1.65
CA THR A 580 9.36 -12.69 -2.85
C THR A 580 8.29 -12.82 -3.96
N LEU A 581 7.40 -13.83 -3.92
CA LEU A 581 6.34 -14.08 -4.91
C LEU A 581 5.02 -13.39 -4.56
N ARG A 582 4.66 -13.12 -3.29
CA ARG A 582 3.64 -12.06 -3.05
C ARG A 582 4.12 -10.69 -3.54
N CYS A 583 5.44 -10.54 -3.71
CA CYS A 583 6.10 -9.41 -4.37
C CYS A 583 6.33 -9.62 -5.91
N LYS A 584 6.05 -10.79 -6.50
CA LYS A 584 6.33 -11.03 -7.95
C LYS A 584 5.25 -11.78 -8.72
N LEU A 585 4.22 -12.32 -8.08
CA LEU A 585 3.11 -13.04 -8.71
C LEU A 585 1.99 -12.08 -9.07
N SER A 586 2.08 -11.52 -10.27
CA SER A 586 0.89 -11.47 -11.14
C SER A 586 1.17 -11.91 -12.59
N SER A 587 2.30 -12.57 -12.90
CA SER A 587 2.61 -12.92 -14.31
C SER A 587 3.29 -14.26 -14.59
N GLN A 588 3.03 -15.34 -13.86
CA GLN A 588 3.34 -16.67 -14.41
C GLN A 588 2.16 -17.64 -14.27
N PRO A 589 1.83 -18.41 -15.34
CA PRO A 589 0.87 -19.49 -15.25
C PRO A 589 1.41 -20.58 -14.33
N ARG A 590 0.55 -21.12 -13.45
CA ARG A 590 0.89 -22.16 -12.45
C ARG A 590 1.54 -23.41 -13.07
N ASP A 591 1.35 -23.65 -14.37
CA ASP A 591 1.73 -24.90 -15.02
C ASP A 591 3.23 -25.06 -15.31
N SER A 592 4.03 -23.98 -15.30
CA SER A 592 5.48 -24.07 -15.57
C SER A 592 6.34 -24.32 -14.32
N MET A 593 5.76 -24.39 -13.11
CA MET A 593 6.51 -24.67 -11.88
C MET A 593 6.53 -26.15 -11.47
N LEU A 594 5.64 -26.99 -12.02
CA LEU A 594 5.52 -28.39 -11.62
C LEU A 594 6.37 -29.37 -12.47
N THR A 595 6.98 -28.92 -13.56
CA THR A 595 7.73 -29.80 -14.50
C THR A 595 9.24 -29.54 -14.52
N GLY A 596 9.77 -28.81 -13.55
CA GLY A 596 11.20 -28.54 -13.44
C GLY A 596 11.67 -28.43 -11.99
N LEU A 597 11.36 -29.45 -11.17
CA LEU A 597 11.90 -29.66 -9.83
C LEU A 597 12.03 -31.16 -9.53
#